data_AF-A0A428PK72-F1
#
_entry.id   AF-A0A428PK72-F1
#
_cell.length_a   1.000
_cell.length_b   1.000
_cell.length_c   1.000
_cell.angle_alpha   90.00
_cell.angle_beta   90.00
_cell.angle_gamma   90.00
#
_symmetry.space_group_name_H-M   'P 1'
#
loop_
_entity.id
_entity.type
_entity.pdbx_description
1 polymer ?
#
loop_
_entity_poly.entity_id
_entity_poly.type
_entity_poly.pdbx_seq_one_letter_code
_entity_poly.pdbx_strand_id
1 'polypeptide(L)'
;MDPNNDIRRLHDVARAPAAVAWLLQNRPPPTCSEDQVGYETSGLDCLLILIRMLYSVQLPIYTSTEHRLLAAEARNPALRLAWQNYTYEPRESQIMWARAKEEVLDVFKAEDPEKFDTSFERLVHSKLMEETLWCRPEYQLYRYPLVEFGPGRRVVHLPDTYRRRTETILIDRLFMSSRPTFQQYIDDTFRCREQRDGSKILKMVNEPSILRIPYSRPSDDDPVFPFSTLKDIYLPVADFDGETYTEVARRPHYTLIAVVGLRDDEGPFSDLVRTYSPMANQLIPMPSNPVLDAFF
;
A
#
# COMPACT_ATOMS: atom_id res chain seq x y z
N MET A 1 19.29 13.72 3.82
CA MET A 1 18.03 14.18 4.46
C MET A 1 18.28 15.08 5.67
N ASP A 2 17.47 16.12 5.87
CA ASP A 2 17.61 17.09 6.98
C ASP A 2 16.79 16.66 8.22
N PRO A 3 17.43 16.33 9.35
CA PRO A 3 16.72 16.01 10.59
C PRO A 3 15.91 17.18 11.16
N ASN A 4 16.27 18.43 10.87
CA ASN A 4 15.55 19.61 11.36
C ASN A 4 14.27 19.88 10.57
N ASN A 5 14.12 19.29 9.39
CA ASN A 5 12.96 19.41 8.52
C ASN A 5 11.98 18.22 8.64
N ASP A 6 12.15 17.36 9.65
CA ASP A 6 11.24 16.24 9.95
C ASP A 6 9.96 16.78 10.61
N ILE A 7 8.79 16.47 10.03
CA ILE A 7 7.48 16.93 10.51
C ILE A 7 7.26 16.58 11.99
N ARG A 8 7.77 15.43 12.46
CA ARG A 8 7.63 14.97 13.85
C ARG A 8 8.40 15.83 14.85
N ARG A 9 9.41 16.57 14.39
CA ARG A 9 10.19 17.50 15.22
C ARG A 9 9.65 18.93 15.14
N LEU A 10 9.11 19.30 13.99
CA LEU A 10 8.49 20.61 13.77
C LEU A 10 7.16 20.74 14.52
N HIS A 11 6.47 19.63 14.74
CA HIS A 11 5.16 19.61 15.40
C HIS A 11 5.14 18.61 16.54
N ASP A 12 4.54 19.01 17.67
CA ASP A 12 4.18 18.06 18.72
C ASP A 12 3.02 17.20 18.23
N VAL A 13 3.34 15.98 17.77
CA VAL A 13 2.38 15.02 17.23
C VAL A 13 1.26 14.71 18.22
N ALA A 14 1.57 14.63 19.52
CA ALA A 14 0.58 14.30 20.55
C ALA A 14 -0.41 15.45 20.75
N ARG A 15 0.03 16.70 20.60
CA ARG A 15 -0.81 17.88 20.77
C ARG A 15 -1.51 18.35 19.49
N ALA A 16 -0.94 18.05 18.32
CA ALA A 16 -1.45 18.51 17.02
C ALA A 16 -1.48 17.40 15.95
N PRO A 17 -2.09 16.23 16.21
CA PRO A 17 -2.08 15.10 15.28
C PRO A 17 -2.78 15.44 13.95
N ALA A 18 -3.83 16.26 13.99
CA ALA A 18 -4.55 16.70 12.79
C ALA A 18 -3.68 17.57 11.86
N ALA A 19 -2.83 18.44 12.42
CA ALA A 19 -1.94 19.28 11.63
C ALA A 19 -0.85 18.44 10.95
N VAL A 20 -0.30 17.45 11.66
CA VAL A 20 0.68 16.50 11.12
C VAL A 20 0.07 15.66 10.00
N ALA A 21 -1.12 15.09 10.22
CA ALA A 21 -1.84 14.33 9.20
C ALA A 21 -2.14 15.20 7.96
N TRP A 22 -2.56 16.45 8.17
CA TRP A 22 -2.79 17.40 7.08
C TRP A 22 -1.53 17.65 6.24
N LEU A 23 -0.38 17.88 6.88
CA LEU A 23 0.89 18.06 6.18
C LEU A 23 1.28 16.83 5.36
N LEU A 24 1.15 15.63 5.94
CA LEU A 24 1.42 14.38 5.24
C LEU A 24 0.56 14.23 3.98
N GLN A 25 -0.73 14.53 4.09
CA GLN A 25 -1.72 14.37 3.02
C GLN A 25 -1.67 15.46 1.94
N ASN A 26 -1.36 16.70 2.29
CA ASN A 26 -1.57 17.87 1.40
C ASN A 26 -0.28 18.49 0.85
N ARG A 27 0.89 17.98 1.25
CA ARG A 27 2.19 18.39 0.74
C ARG A 27 2.84 17.21 0.01
N PRO A 28 2.61 17.03 -1.30
CA PRO A 28 3.30 16.00 -2.07
C PRO A 28 4.80 16.29 -2.22
N PRO A 29 5.65 15.27 -2.48
CA PRO A 29 7.05 15.49 -2.81
C PRO A 29 7.16 16.42 -4.04
N PRO A 30 8.11 17.36 -4.08
CA PRO A 30 8.29 18.21 -5.25
C PRO A 30 8.74 17.40 -6.45
N THR A 31 8.12 17.62 -7.60
CA THR A 31 8.54 16.99 -8.87
C THR A 31 9.96 17.43 -9.21
N CYS A 32 10.82 16.47 -9.56
CA CYS A 32 12.18 16.72 -10.03
C CYS A 32 12.31 16.11 -11.43
N SER A 33 13.03 16.78 -12.33
CA SER A 33 13.28 16.20 -13.66
C SER A 33 14.36 15.11 -13.58
N GLU A 34 14.36 14.22 -14.57
CA GLU A 34 15.40 13.20 -14.71
C GLU A 34 16.80 13.83 -14.77
N ASP A 35 16.97 14.94 -15.50
CA ASP A 35 18.23 15.67 -15.57
C ASP A 35 18.76 16.16 -14.19
N GLN A 36 17.87 16.39 -13.23
CA GLN A 36 18.25 16.87 -11.90
C GLN A 36 18.67 15.74 -10.96
N VAL A 37 18.11 14.54 -11.15
CA VAL A 37 18.22 13.41 -10.22
C VAL A 37 19.07 12.27 -10.79
N GLY A 38 19.24 12.21 -12.10
CA GLY A 38 19.83 11.07 -12.81
C GLY A 38 18.87 9.89 -12.99
N TYR A 39 17.61 10.05 -12.61
CA TYR A 39 16.57 9.02 -12.63
C TYR A 39 15.18 9.61 -12.88
N GLU A 40 14.29 8.86 -13.54
CA GLU A 40 12.85 9.13 -13.55
C GLU A 40 12.29 8.97 -12.12
N THR A 41 11.48 9.93 -11.63
CA THR A 41 11.05 9.97 -10.22
C THR A 41 9.56 9.76 -9.96
N SER A 42 8.72 9.59 -10.98
CA SER A 42 7.27 9.48 -10.82
C SER A 42 6.86 8.30 -9.92
N GLY A 43 7.52 7.15 -10.09
CA GLY A 43 7.26 5.98 -9.24
C GLY A 43 7.67 6.21 -7.78
N LEU A 44 8.80 6.89 -7.54
CA LEU A 44 9.22 7.27 -6.20
C LEU A 44 8.26 8.31 -5.59
N ASP A 45 7.80 9.28 -6.37
CA ASP A 45 6.84 10.28 -5.90
C ASP A 45 5.51 9.63 -5.49
N CYS A 46 5.01 8.68 -6.30
CA CYS A 46 3.85 7.87 -5.95
C CYS A 46 4.07 7.07 -4.65
N LEU A 47 5.24 6.46 -4.50
CA LEU A 47 5.60 5.70 -3.30
C LEU A 47 5.65 6.59 -2.06
N LEU A 48 6.28 7.77 -2.13
CA LEU A 48 6.35 8.71 -1.02
C LEU A 48 4.97 9.24 -0.63
N ILE A 49 4.12 9.55 -1.60
CA ILE A 49 2.73 9.95 -1.35
C ILE A 49 1.96 8.83 -0.66
N LEU A 50 2.10 7.59 -1.13
CA LEU A 50 1.47 6.43 -0.49
C LEU A 50 1.93 6.27 0.96
N ILE A 51 3.24 6.28 1.22
CA ILE A 51 3.80 6.15 2.57
C ILE A 51 3.26 7.26 3.49
N ARG A 52 3.20 8.50 3.00
CA ARG A 52 2.63 9.63 3.75
C ARG A 52 1.16 9.44 4.06
N MET A 53 0.37 8.91 3.13
CA MET A 53 -1.02 8.55 3.38
C MET A 53 -1.11 7.52 4.51
N LEU A 54 -0.30 6.46 4.46
CA LEU A 54 -0.26 5.43 5.50
C LEU A 54 0.09 6.03 6.87
N TYR A 55 1.10 6.89 6.93
CA TYR A 55 1.50 7.58 8.16
C TYR A 55 0.38 8.48 8.70
N SER A 56 -0.37 9.14 7.80
CA SER A 56 -1.45 10.03 8.21
C SER A 56 -2.63 9.28 8.87
N VAL A 57 -2.97 8.09 8.36
CA VAL A 57 -4.08 7.28 8.90
C VAL A 57 -3.66 6.42 10.10
N GLN A 58 -2.37 6.15 10.26
CA GLN A 58 -1.80 5.34 11.35
C GLN A 58 -0.82 6.13 12.20
N LEU A 59 -1.07 7.42 12.40
CA LEU A 59 -0.14 8.33 13.07
C LEU A 59 0.36 7.83 14.44
N PRO A 60 -0.49 7.27 15.33
CA PRO A 60 -0.02 6.76 16.63
C PRO A 60 1.03 5.66 16.51
N ILE A 61 0.92 4.82 15.49
CA ILE A 61 1.85 3.72 15.25
C ILE A 61 3.21 4.28 14.83
N TYR A 62 3.21 5.17 13.83
CA TYR A 62 4.45 5.68 13.21
C TYR A 62 5.17 6.78 13.99
N THR A 63 4.55 7.25 15.06
CA THR A 63 5.16 8.23 15.98
C THR A 63 5.54 7.62 17.32
N SER A 64 5.35 6.31 17.46
CA SER A 64 5.89 5.55 18.58
C SER A 64 7.43 5.51 18.53
N THR A 65 8.05 5.38 19.69
CA THR A 65 9.52 5.26 19.83
C THR A 65 9.98 3.81 19.69
N GLU A 66 9.23 2.97 18.99
CA GLU A 66 9.57 1.56 18.83
C GLU A 66 10.86 1.40 18.03
N HIS A 67 11.82 0.65 18.58
CA HIS A 67 13.12 0.41 17.95
C HIS A 67 13.02 -0.16 16.52
N ARG A 68 11.97 -0.94 16.24
CA ARG A 68 11.74 -1.52 14.91
C ARG A 68 11.48 -0.46 13.84
N LEU A 69 10.76 0.62 14.17
CA LEU A 69 10.50 1.72 13.24
C LEU A 69 11.76 2.50 12.92
N LEU A 70 12.57 2.80 13.94
CA LEU A 70 13.84 3.48 13.77
C LEU A 70 14.81 2.65 12.93
N ALA A 71 14.86 1.32 13.15
CA ALA A 71 15.66 0.42 12.34
C ALA A 71 15.17 0.34 10.89
N ALA A 72 13.86 0.32 10.67
CA ALA A 72 13.26 0.35 9.35
C ALA A 72 13.58 1.65 8.58
N GLU A 73 13.45 2.81 9.22
CA GLU A 73 13.82 4.11 8.63
C GLU A 73 15.32 4.26 8.39
N ALA A 74 16.17 3.67 9.23
CA ALA A 74 17.62 3.66 9.04
C ALA A 74 18.02 2.80 7.83
N ARG A 75 17.29 1.71 7.58
CA ARG A 75 17.53 0.80 6.45
C ARG A 75 16.91 1.31 5.15
N ASN A 76 15.70 1.84 5.20
CA ASN A 76 14.95 2.30 4.04
C ASN A 76 14.77 3.83 4.08
N PRO A 77 15.60 4.58 3.34
CA PRO A 77 15.57 6.04 3.37
C PRO A 77 14.26 6.63 2.81
N ALA A 78 13.47 5.89 2.01
CA ALA A 78 12.17 6.36 1.54
C ALA A 78 11.18 6.59 2.70
N LEU A 79 11.23 5.72 3.73
CA LEU A 79 10.40 5.86 4.94
C LEU A 79 10.71 7.14 5.70
N ARG A 80 12.00 7.48 5.80
CA ARG A 80 12.44 8.74 6.43
C ARG A 80 12.16 9.96 5.56
N LEU A 81 12.33 9.84 4.24
CA LEU A 81 12.06 10.93 3.29
C LEU A 81 10.58 11.31 3.31
N ALA A 82 9.68 10.32 3.46
CA ALA A 82 8.24 10.56 3.60
C ALA A 82 7.87 11.42 4.82
N TRP A 83 8.72 11.51 5.86
CA TRP A 83 8.50 12.39 7.02
C TRP A 83 8.96 13.83 6.83
N GLN A 84 9.65 14.14 5.74
CA GLN A 84 10.17 15.47 5.50
C GLN A 84 9.04 16.47 5.19
N ASN A 85 9.19 17.71 5.65
CA ASN A 85 8.29 18.79 5.32
C ASN A 85 8.66 19.37 3.96
N TYR A 86 7.90 19.04 2.92
CA TYR A 86 8.19 19.48 1.57
C TYR A 86 7.90 20.97 1.36
N THR A 87 8.95 21.71 1.02
CA THR A 87 8.92 23.14 0.67
C THR A 87 9.19 23.31 -0.82
N TYR A 88 8.48 24.24 -1.48
CA TYR A 88 8.54 24.46 -2.93
C TYR A 88 9.32 25.73 -3.32
N GLU A 89 10.22 26.21 -2.46
CA GLU A 89 10.99 27.42 -2.71
C GLU A 89 12.05 27.22 -3.82
N PRO A 90 12.35 28.27 -4.62
CA PRO A 90 12.51 28.08 -6.06
C PRO A 90 13.83 27.51 -6.56
N ARG A 91 14.84 27.27 -5.70
CA ARG A 91 16.15 26.81 -6.19
C ARG A 91 16.94 25.93 -5.23
N GLU A 92 17.15 26.37 -3.99
CA GLU A 92 17.90 25.58 -3.00
C GLU A 92 17.12 24.35 -2.57
N SER A 93 15.81 24.49 -2.36
CA SER A 93 14.94 23.37 -2.03
C SER A 93 14.88 22.34 -3.16
N GLN A 94 14.81 22.77 -4.43
CA GLN A 94 14.80 21.84 -5.57
C GLN A 94 16.08 20.99 -5.64
N ILE A 95 17.26 21.60 -5.48
CA ILE A 95 18.54 20.87 -5.47
C ILE A 95 18.59 19.88 -4.30
N MET A 96 18.11 20.31 -3.13
CA MET A 96 18.07 19.45 -1.95
C MET A 96 17.14 18.25 -2.12
N TRP A 97 15.94 18.45 -2.70
CA TRP A 97 15.01 17.36 -2.98
C TRP A 97 15.50 16.42 -4.07
N ALA A 98 16.13 16.95 -5.13
CA ALA A 98 16.72 16.13 -6.18
C ALA A 98 17.78 15.18 -5.61
N ARG A 99 18.71 15.71 -4.79
CA ARG A 99 19.72 14.89 -4.08
C ARG A 99 19.10 13.87 -3.14
N ALA A 100 18.07 14.27 -2.38
CA ALA A 100 17.40 13.36 -1.46
C ALA A 100 16.69 12.21 -2.19
N LYS A 101 16.13 12.46 -3.38
CA LYS A 101 15.54 11.42 -4.24
C LYS A 101 16.60 10.52 -4.85
N GLU A 102 17.70 11.08 -5.35
CA GLU A 102 18.86 10.33 -5.85
C GLU A 102 19.40 9.39 -4.77
N GLU A 103 19.65 9.89 -3.55
CA GLU A 103 20.09 9.08 -2.39
C GLU A 103 19.13 7.90 -2.11
N VAL A 104 17.83 8.11 -2.24
CA VAL A 104 16.84 7.05 -2.03
C VAL A 104 16.90 6.01 -3.15
N LEU A 105 16.90 6.44 -4.41
CA LEU A 105 16.92 5.56 -5.58
C LEU A 105 18.22 4.76 -5.66
N ASP A 106 19.35 5.34 -5.28
CA ASP A 106 20.63 4.63 -5.20
C ASP A 106 20.59 3.47 -4.19
N VAL A 107 19.86 3.61 -3.08
CA VAL A 107 19.68 2.51 -2.12
C VAL A 107 18.79 1.40 -2.70
N PHE A 108 17.72 1.74 -3.43
CA PHE A 108 16.92 0.73 -4.14
C PHE A 108 17.76 0.00 -5.19
N LYS A 109 18.57 0.73 -5.96
CA LYS A 109 19.47 0.17 -6.96
C LYS A 109 20.54 -0.72 -6.35
N ALA A 110 21.10 -0.34 -5.19
CA ALA A 110 22.12 -1.13 -4.51
C ALA A 110 21.59 -2.46 -3.95
N GLU A 111 20.31 -2.54 -3.57
CA GLU A 111 19.69 -3.78 -3.05
C GLU A 111 19.47 -4.84 -4.16
N ASP A 112 19.10 -4.43 -5.38
CA ASP A 112 18.96 -5.32 -6.54
C ASP A 112 19.34 -4.61 -7.86
N PRO A 113 20.64 -4.52 -8.18
CA PRO A 113 21.12 -3.75 -9.34
C PRO A 113 20.62 -4.29 -10.69
N GLU A 114 20.39 -5.60 -10.80
CA GLU A 114 20.00 -6.25 -12.05
C GLU A 114 18.54 -6.01 -12.42
N LYS A 115 17.68 -5.82 -11.42
CA LYS A 115 16.24 -5.61 -11.59
C LYS A 115 15.79 -4.20 -11.21
N PHE A 116 16.74 -3.30 -10.98
CA PHE A 116 16.45 -1.94 -10.59
C PHE A 116 15.63 -1.25 -11.68
N ASP A 117 14.47 -0.72 -11.26
CA ASP A 117 13.55 0.02 -12.08
C ASP A 117 12.81 1.02 -11.18
N THR A 118 12.60 2.23 -11.70
CA THR A 118 12.05 3.35 -10.92
C THR A 118 10.53 3.38 -10.89
N SER A 119 9.83 2.43 -11.53
CA SER A 119 8.38 2.37 -11.50
C SER A 119 7.87 2.18 -10.09
N PHE A 120 6.68 2.70 -9.82
CA PHE A 120 6.02 2.50 -8.54
C PHE A 120 5.88 1.01 -8.21
N GLU A 121 5.47 0.18 -9.18
CA GLU A 121 5.27 -1.26 -8.99
C GLU A 121 6.56 -1.95 -8.50
N ARG A 122 7.70 -1.65 -9.13
CA ARG A 122 8.99 -2.24 -8.77
C ARG A 122 9.49 -1.75 -7.42
N LEU A 123 9.34 -0.45 -7.13
CA LEU A 123 9.76 0.13 -5.85
C LEU A 123 8.90 -0.40 -4.69
N VAL A 124 7.58 -0.42 -4.82
CA VAL A 124 6.65 -0.83 -3.75
C VAL A 124 6.74 -2.31 -3.41
N HIS A 125 7.08 -3.15 -4.39
CA HIS A 125 7.30 -4.60 -4.25
C HIS A 125 8.78 -4.98 -4.11
N SER A 126 9.68 -4.01 -3.94
CA SER A 126 11.08 -4.30 -3.69
C SER A 126 11.27 -5.02 -2.35
N LYS A 127 12.33 -5.82 -2.26
CA LYS A 127 12.75 -6.47 -1.02
C LYS A 127 12.97 -5.46 0.12
N LEU A 128 13.46 -4.26 -0.22
CA LEU A 128 13.64 -3.19 0.75
C LEU A 128 12.31 -2.79 1.41
N MET A 129 11.24 -2.62 0.61
CA MET A 129 9.90 -2.33 1.12
C MET A 129 9.28 -3.52 1.86
N GLU A 130 9.45 -4.73 1.34
CA GLU A 130 8.99 -5.98 1.99
C GLU A 130 9.59 -6.12 3.40
N GLU A 131 10.90 -5.94 3.55
CA GLU A 131 11.61 -6.18 4.80
C GLU A 131 11.59 -4.99 5.79
N THR A 132 11.02 -3.84 5.40
CA THR A 132 10.95 -2.65 6.28
C THR A 132 9.53 -2.16 6.55
N LEU A 133 8.68 -2.08 5.54
CA LEU A 133 7.30 -1.60 5.69
C LEU A 133 6.32 -2.76 5.72
N TRP A 134 6.33 -3.66 4.73
CA TRP A 134 5.25 -4.63 4.55
C TRP A 134 5.33 -5.85 5.46
N CYS A 135 6.51 -6.20 5.99
CA CYS A 135 6.67 -7.29 6.96
C CYS A 135 5.97 -7.04 8.31
N ARG A 136 5.47 -5.82 8.52
CA ARG A 136 4.85 -5.39 9.76
C ARG A 136 3.53 -6.11 10.06
N PRO A 137 3.27 -6.48 11.33
CA PRO A 137 2.06 -7.23 11.71
C PRO A 137 0.75 -6.56 11.30
N GLU A 138 0.69 -5.22 11.33
CA GLU A 138 -0.51 -4.44 11.05
C GLU A 138 -0.93 -4.47 9.57
N TYR A 139 -0.06 -4.96 8.69
CA TYR A 139 -0.28 -5.09 7.24
C TYR A 139 -0.44 -6.53 6.77
N GLN A 140 -0.33 -7.51 7.67
CA GLN A 140 -0.48 -8.91 7.30
C GLN A 140 -1.95 -9.22 7.07
N LEU A 141 -2.32 -9.56 5.84
CA LEU A 141 -3.71 -9.82 5.46
C LEU A 141 -4.22 -11.15 6.02
N TYR A 142 -3.39 -12.21 6.04
CA TYR A 142 -3.82 -13.52 6.48
C TYR A 142 -3.32 -13.83 7.90
N ARG A 143 -4.18 -14.44 8.72
CA ARG A 143 -3.74 -15.12 9.95
C ARG A 143 -3.03 -16.39 9.52
N TYR A 144 -1.87 -16.63 10.11
CA TYR A 144 -1.11 -17.84 9.86
C TYR A 144 -1.42 -18.89 10.93
N PRO A 145 -1.70 -20.14 10.56
CA PRO A 145 -1.72 -20.74 9.20
C PRO A 145 -3.06 -20.56 8.44
N LEU A 146 -3.08 -20.93 7.15
CA LEU A 146 -4.34 -21.32 6.47
C LEU A 146 -4.86 -22.62 7.09
N VAL A 147 -6.18 -22.78 7.18
CA VAL A 147 -6.80 -23.94 7.83
C VAL A 147 -7.33 -24.90 6.76
N GLU A 148 -6.78 -26.12 6.72
CA GLU A 148 -7.36 -27.26 5.99
C GLU A 148 -7.99 -28.24 6.98
N PHE A 149 -9.26 -28.60 6.80
CA PHE A 149 -10.02 -29.48 7.70
C PHE A 149 -10.97 -30.41 6.93
N GLY A 150 -11.25 -31.60 7.46
CA GLY A 150 -12.09 -32.60 6.78
C GLY A 150 -11.95 -34.03 7.34
N PRO A 151 -12.64 -35.03 6.75
CA PRO A 151 -12.68 -36.39 7.27
C PRO A 151 -11.27 -37.00 7.43
N GLY A 152 -10.89 -37.32 8.66
CA GLY A 152 -9.61 -37.99 8.97
C GLY A 152 -8.36 -37.10 8.97
N ARG A 153 -8.47 -35.77 8.84
CA ARG A 153 -7.32 -34.84 8.90
C ARG A 153 -7.46 -33.83 10.04
N ARG A 154 -6.37 -33.67 10.82
CA ARG A 154 -6.18 -32.54 11.74
C ARG A 154 -5.71 -31.32 10.94
N VAL A 155 -6.06 -30.13 11.42
CA VAL A 155 -5.61 -28.81 10.92
C VAL A 155 -4.16 -28.88 10.45
N VAL A 156 -3.96 -28.78 9.13
CA VAL A 156 -2.61 -28.69 8.57
C VAL A 156 -2.21 -27.23 8.56
N HIS A 157 -1.22 -26.89 9.39
CA HIS A 157 -0.52 -25.63 9.27
C HIS A 157 0.30 -25.70 7.98
N LEU A 158 -0.05 -24.94 6.94
CA LEU A 158 0.77 -24.88 5.73
C LEU A 158 2.21 -24.42 6.07
N PRO A 159 3.23 -24.73 5.23
CA PRO A 159 4.64 -24.36 5.50
C PRO A 159 4.93 -22.85 5.34
N ASP A 160 5.95 -22.35 6.07
CA ASP A 160 6.36 -20.92 6.11
C ASP A 160 6.70 -20.33 4.73
N THR A 161 6.91 -21.16 3.71
CA THR A 161 7.18 -20.73 2.33
C THR A 161 6.02 -19.97 1.70
N TYR A 162 4.77 -20.16 2.17
CA TYR A 162 3.61 -19.39 1.71
C TYR A 162 3.57 -17.95 2.26
N ARG A 163 4.41 -17.61 3.24
CA ARG A 163 4.45 -16.28 3.89
C ARG A 163 4.73 -15.14 2.90
N ARG A 164 5.43 -15.42 1.79
CA ARG A 164 5.95 -14.39 0.85
C ARG A 164 4.91 -13.76 -0.10
N ARG A 165 3.64 -14.19 -0.10
CA ARG A 165 2.58 -13.60 -0.97
C ARG A 165 1.24 -13.44 -0.26
N THR A 166 1.27 -13.05 1.01
CA THR A 166 0.11 -13.06 1.91
C THR A 166 -0.36 -11.66 2.33
N GLU A 167 -0.08 -10.65 1.52
CA GLU A 167 -0.28 -9.25 1.93
C GLU A 167 -1.21 -8.47 0.98
N THR A 168 -1.64 -9.10 -0.11
CA THR A 168 -2.49 -8.51 -1.14
C THR A 168 -3.68 -9.41 -1.45
N ILE A 169 -4.80 -8.79 -1.80
CA ILE A 169 -5.95 -9.47 -2.41
C ILE A 169 -5.71 -9.44 -3.91
N LEU A 170 -5.34 -10.58 -4.50
CA LEU A 170 -5.18 -10.69 -5.94
C LEU A 170 -6.57 -10.79 -6.59
N ILE A 171 -6.91 -9.81 -7.42
CA ILE A 171 -8.11 -9.84 -8.23
C ILE A 171 -7.79 -10.43 -9.60
N ASP A 172 -8.02 -11.72 -9.75
CA ASP A 172 -8.02 -12.40 -11.05
C ASP A 172 -9.45 -12.47 -11.61
N ARG A 173 -9.69 -11.73 -12.70
CA ARG A 173 -10.98 -11.64 -13.39
C ARG A 173 -11.17 -12.73 -14.46
N LEU A 174 -10.11 -13.41 -14.88
CA LEU A 174 -10.16 -14.41 -15.96
C LEU A 174 -11.03 -15.62 -15.58
N PHE A 175 -11.22 -15.87 -14.29
CA PHE A 175 -11.93 -17.05 -13.78
C PHE A 175 -13.37 -16.78 -13.34
N MET A 176 -13.94 -15.61 -13.67
CA MET A 176 -15.30 -15.27 -13.26
C MET A 176 -16.32 -15.55 -14.36
N SER A 177 -17.17 -16.56 -14.13
CA SER A 177 -18.26 -16.94 -15.05
C SER A 177 -19.48 -16.00 -14.98
N SER A 178 -19.54 -15.11 -13.99
CA SER A 178 -20.53 -14.06 -13.85
C SER A 178 -19.82 -12.71 -13.68
N ARG A 179 -20.51 -11.58 -13.89
CA ARG A 179 -20.00 -10.22 -13.60
C ARG A 179 -20.41 -9.84 -12.18
N PRO A 180 -19.72 -10.29 -11.11
CA PRO A 180 -20.09 -9.95 -9.75
C PRO A 180 -19.83 -8.47 -9.46
N THR A 181 -20.36 -8.00 -8.35
CA THR A 181 -19.91 -6.75 -7.72
C THR A 181 -18.51 -6.92 -7.11
N PHE A 182 -17.82 -5.81 -6.85
CA PHE A 182 -16.53 -5.86 -6.16
C PHE A 182 -16.61 -6.54 -4.79
N GLN A 183 -17.66 -6.26 -4.00
CA GLN A 183 -17.86 -6.89 -2.70
C GLN A 183 -18.05 -8.41 -2.81
N GLN A 184 -18.81 -8.88 -3.80
CA GLN A 184 -18.97 -10.32 -4.04
C GLN A 184 -17.63 -10.98 -4.38
N TYR A 185 -16.74 -10.29 -5.11
CA TYR A 185 -15.38 -10.78 -5.37
C TYR A 185 -14.60 -10.99 -4.07
N ILE A 186 -14.64 -9.99 -3.18
CA ILE A 186 -13.97 -10.05 -1.88
C ILE A 186 -14.52 -11.22 -1.07
N ASP A 187 -15.85 -11.37 -1.01
CA ASP A 187 -16.52 -12.46 -0.29
C ASP A 187 -16.09 -13.85 -0.83
N ASP A 188 -16.05 -14.03 -2.15
CA ASP A 188 -15.66 -15.29 -2.80
C ASP A 188 -14.15 -15.60 -2.67
N THR A 189 -13.32 -14.57 -2.43
CA THR A 189 -11.87 -14.74 -2.23
C THR A 189 -11.56 -15.44 -0.91
N PHE A 190 -12.34 -15.13 0.14
CA PHE A 190 -12.15 -15.64 1.50
C PHE A 190 -13.14 -16.75 1.87
N ARG A 191 -14.07 -17.08 0.97
CA ARG A 191 -15.01 -18.19 1.15
C ARG A 191 -14.29 -19.52 1.36
N CYS A 192 -14.82 -20.34 2.26
CA CYS A 192 -14.40 -21.72 2.44
C CYS A 192 -14.60 -22.51 1.13
N ARG A 193 -13.54 -23.14 0.62
CA ARG A 193 -13.58 -23.94 -0.62
C ARG A 193 -13.46 -25.41 -0.30
N GLU A 194 -14.38 -26.20 -0.85
CA GLU A 194 -14.31 -27.66 -0.80
C GLU A 194 -13.36 -28.17 -1.88
N GLN A 195 -12.53 -29.13 -1.51
CA GLN A 195 -11.57 -29.80 -2.37
C GLN A 195 -12.16 -31.11 -2.91
N ARG A 196 -11.51 -31.68 -3.93
CA ARG A 196 -11.94 -32.93 -4.57
C ARG A 196 -11.91 -34.14 -3.63
N ASP A 197 -11.10 -34.10 -2.58
CA ASP A 197 -10.99 -35.16 -1.56
C ASP A 197 -11.98 -34.99 -0.39
N GLY A 198 -12.88 -34.01 -0.47
CA GLY A 198 -13.85 -33.67 0.58
C GLY A 198 -13.27 -32.85 1.74
N SER A 199 -11.99 -32.48 1.68
CA SER A 199 -11.41 -31.49 2.61
C SER A 199 -11.88 -30.08 2.27
N LYS A 200 -11.74 -29.16 3.22
CA LYS A 200 -12.11 -27.75 3.08
C LYS A 200 -10.91 -26.87 3.39
N ILE A 201 -10.68 -25.85 2.56
CA ILE A 201 -9.68 -24.81 2.80
C ILE A 201 -10.38 -23.51 3.19
N LEU A 202 -9.93 -22.94 4.31
CA LEU A 202 -10.33 -21.62 4.79
C LEU A 202 -9.12 -20.69 4.88
N LYS A 203 -9.26 -19.51 4.27
CA LYS A 203 -8.27 -18.44 4.37
C LYS A 203 -8.64 -17.50 5.51
N MET A 204 -7.99 -17.70 6.66
CA MET A 204 -8.22 -16.86 7.84
C MET A 204 -7.60 -15.48 7.62
N VAL A 205 -8.39 -14.42 7.86
CA VAL A 205 -7.98 -13.02 7.61
C VAL A 205 -7.60 -12.36 8.93
N ASN A 206 -6.53 -11.58 8.93
CA ASN A 206 -6.01 -10.87 10.08
C ASN A 206 -6.33 -9.39 10.01
N GLU A 207 -7.62 -9.01 10.07
CA GLU A 207 -8.17 -7.63 10.08
C GLU A 207 -7.11 -6.51 9.89
N PRO A 208 -6.44 -6.43 8.73
CA PRO A 208 -5.22 -5.62 8.63
C PRO A 208 -5.61 -4.17 8.64
N SER A 209 -4.74 -3.28 9.10
CA SER A 209 -5.08 -1.85 9.10
C SER A 209 -5.09 -1.25 7.69
N ILE A 210 -4.55 -1.96 6.68
CA ILE A 210 -4.54 -1.57 5.26
C ILE A 210 -4.76 -2.80 4.39
N LEU A 211 -5.63 -2.68 3.38
CA LEU A 211 -5.77 -3.65 2.30
C LEU A 211 -5.08 -3.13 1.04
N ARG A 212 -4.24 -3.98 0.42
CA ARG A 212 -3.64 -3.72 -0.89
C ARG A 212 -4.27 -4.64 -1.92
N ILE A 213 -4.75 -4.04 -3.01
CA ILE A 213 -5.51 -4.75 -4.03
C ILE A 213 -4.91 -4.41 -5.40
N PRO A 214 -4.01 -5.26 -5.93
CA PRO A 214 -3.63 -5.19 -7.33
C PRO A 214 -4.88 -5.39 -8.19
N TYR A 215 -5.11 -4.44 -9.08
CA TYR A 215 -6.28 -4.43 -9.95
C TYR A 215 -5.81 -4.29 -11.40
N SER A 216 -6.02 -5.35 -12.18
CA SER A 216 -5.77 -5.36 -13.62
C SER A 216 -7.04 -5.73 -14.37
N ARG A 217 -7.13 -5.26 -15.62
CA ARG A 217 -8.19 -5.65 -16.55
C ARG A 217 -7.60 -6.66 -17.54
N PRO A 218 -8.23 -7.83 -17.72
CA PRO A 218 -7.77 -8.79 -18.73
C PRO A 218 -7.84 -8.24 -20.16
N SER A 219 -8.82 -7.38 -20.44
CA SER A 219 -8.98 -6.66 -21.70
C SER A 219 -9.55 -5.26 -21.47
N ASP A 220 -9.34 -4.35 -22.42
CA ASP A 220 -9.92 -3.00 -22.36
C ASP A 220 -11.45 -2.99 -22.41
N ASP A 221 -12.03 -4.02 -23.01
CA ASP A 221 -13.48 -4.23 -23.11
C ASP A 221 -14.11 -4.73 -21.80
N ASP A 222 -13.30 -5.14 -20.81
CA ASP A 222 -13.81 -5.57 -19.52
C ASP A 222 -14.35 -4.38 -18.71
N PRO A 223 -15.59 -4.49 -18.17
CA PRO A 223 -16.19 -3.39 -17.45
C PRO A 223 -15.39 -3.05 -16.20
N VAL A 224 -15.05 -1.77 -16.05
CA VAL A 224 -14.43 -1.23 -14.83
C VAL A 224 -15.45 -1.32 -13.70
N PHE A 225 -15.01 -1.72 -12.50
CA PHE A 225 -15.89 -1.60 -11.34
C PHE A 225 -16.21 -0.12 -11.10
N PRO A 226 -17.48 0.26 -10.91
CA PRO A 226 -17.82 1.63 -10.56
C PRO A 226 -17.05 2.08 -9.33
N PHE A 227 -16.53 3.31 -9.31
CA PHE A 227 -15.81 3.85 -8.14
C PHE A 227 -16.63 3.72 -6.85
N SER A 228 -17.97 3.84 -6.95
CA SER A 228 -18.90 3.66 -5.83
C SER A 228 -18.84 2.29 -5.15
N THR A 229 -18.35 1.25 -5.84
CA THR A 229 -18.18 -0.11 -5.27
C THR A 229 -16.73 -0.38 -4.84
N LEU A 230 -15.77 0.39 -5.34
CA LEU A 230 -14.36 0.30 -4.97
C LEU A 230 -14.05 1.10 -3.70
N LYS A 231 -14.80 2.17 -3.45
CA LYS A 231 -14.53 3.10 -2.35
C LYS A 231 -14.73 2.49 -0.96
N ASP A 232 -15.62 1.51 -0.82
CA ASP A 232 -16.03 0.93 0.46
C ASP A 232 -16.10 -0.59 0.34
N ILE A 233 -15.38 -1.28 1.22
CA ILE A 233 -15.25 -2.74 1.21
C ILE A 233 -15.47 -3.28 2.62
N TYR A 234 -16.18 -4.40 2.72
CA TYR A 234 -16.35 -5.15 3.95
C TYR A 234 -15.52 -6.42 3.88
N LEU A 235 -14.63 -6.63 4.84
CA LEU A 235 -13.78 -7.81 4.86
C LEU A 235 -14.49 -8.95 5.60
N PRO A 236 -14.73 -10.11 4.97
CA PRO A 236 -15.27 -11.27 5.67
C PRO A 236 -14.21 -11.81 6.64
N VAL A 237 -14.55 -11.84 7.93
CA VAL A 237 -13.71 -12.42 8.99
C VAL A 237 -14.40 -13.70 9.46
N ALA A 238 -13.63 -14.76 9.61
CA ALA A 238 -14.12 -16.01 10.17
C ALA A 238 -13.32 -16.37 11.42
N ASP A 239 -14.00 -16.98 12.37
CA ASP A 239 -13.39 -17.68 13.50
C ASP A 239 -13.42 -19.18 13.24
N PHE A 240 -12.42 -19.88 13.77
CA PHE A 240 -12.29 -21.33 13.65
C PHE A 240 -11.95 -21.92 15.02
N ASP A 241 -12.79 -22.84 15.51
CA ASP A 241 -12.68 -23.42 16.85
C ASP A 241 -11.88 -24.75 16.89
N GLY A 242 -11.42 -25.23 15.73
CA GLY A 242 -10.75 -26.53 15.58
C GLY A 242 -11.56 -27.54 14.77
N GLU A 243 -12.88 -27.39 14.71
CA GLU A 243 -13.80 -28.31 14.03
C GLU A 243 -14.71 -27.59 13.04
N THR A 244 -15.19 -26.40 13.41
CA THR A 244 -16.10 -25.58 12.64
C THR A 244 -15.53 -24.19 12.39
N TYR A 245 -15.97 -23.58 11.28
CA TYR A 245 -15.74 -22.16 11.05
C TYR A 245 -17.06 -21.41 11.13
N THR A 246 -17.02 -20.25 11.74
CA THR A 246 -18.15 -19.33 11.84
C THR A 246 -17.73 -18.00 11.28
N GLU A 247 -18.47 -17.47 10.31
CA GLU A 247 -18.27 -16.10 9.88
C GLU A 247 -18.69 -15.15 11.00
N VAL A 248 -17.79 -14.24 11.39
CA VAL A 248 -18.06 -13.25 12.42
C VAL A 248 -19.06 -12.25 11.88
N ALA A 249 -20.14 -11.99 12.63
CA ALA A 249 -21.22 -11.10 12.18
C ALA A 249 -20.74 -9.67 11.89
N ARG A 250 -19.67 -9.22 12.56
CA ARG A 250 -19.03 -7.92 12.32
C ARG A 250 -17.99 -8.05 11.22
N ARG A 251 -18.31 -7.56 10.02
CA ARG A 251 -17.32 -7.37 8.94
C ARG A 251 -16.63 -6.00 9.10
N PRO A 252 -15.31 -5.92 9.29
CA PRO A 252 -14.59 -4.65 9.30
C PRO A 252 -14.78 -3.90 7.98
N HIS A 253 -15.07 -2.61 8.09
CA HIS A 253 -15.27 -1.72 6.95
C HIS A 253 -13.96 -0.99 6.62
N TYR A 254 -13.62 -1.01 5.34
CA TYR A 254 -12.47 -0.33 4.76
C TYR A 254 -12.94 0.72 3.77
N THR A 255 -12.28 1.87 3.79
CA THR A 255 -12.46 2.92 2.81
C THR A 255 -11.18 3.10 2.00
N LEU A 256 -11.33 3.35 0.70
CA LEU A 256 -10.23 3.60 -0.21
C LEU A 256 -9.51 4.91 0.17
N ILE A 257 -8.19 4.84 0.34
CA ILE A 257 -7.35 6.00 0.68
C ILE A 257 -6.36 6.40 -0.42
N ALA A 258 -6.05 5.49 -1.35
CA ALA A 258 -5.15 5.74 -2.46
C ALA A 258 -5.41 4.79 -3.64
N VAL A 259 -5.20 5.29 -4.86
CA VAL A 259 -5.15 4.52 -6.11
C VAL A 259 -3.89 4.94 -6.84
N VAL A 260 -3.09 3.98 -7.29
CA VAL A 260 -1.91 4.24 -8.12
C VAL A 260 -2.14 3.66 -9.50
N GLY A 261 -2.12 4.52 -10.52
CA GLY A 261 -2.05 4.13 -11.91
C GLY A 261 -0.60 3.86 -12.27
N LEU A 262 -0.33 2.63 -12.71
CA LEU A 262 1.00 2.21 -13.12
C LEU A 262 1.32 2.78 -14.50
N ARG A 263 2.57 3.16 -14.72
CA ARG A 263 3.05 3.52 -16.06
C ARG A 263 2.92 2.34 -17.02
N ASP A 264 2.62 2.64 -18.28
CA ASP A 264 2.63 1.66 -19.37
C ASP A 264 4.02 1.62 -20.01
N ASP A 265 4.52 0.43 -20.31
CA ASP A 265 5.84 0.23 -20.93
C ASP A 265 5.89 0.79 -22.37
N GLU A 266 4.73 0.97 -23.01
CA GLU A 266 4.62 1.39 -24.42
C GLU A 266 4.29 2.89 -24.62
N GLY A 267 4.15 3.69 -23.55
CA GLY A 267 3.69 5.08 -23.64
C GLY A 267 4.50 6.10 -22.82
N PRO A 268 4.30 7.41 -23.05
CA PRO A 268 4.96 8.49 -22.29
C PRO A 268 4.37 8.67 -20.88
N PHE A 269 3.66 7.67 -20.36
CA PHE A 269 2.88 7.81 -19.14
C PHE A 269 3.77 7.60 -17.91
N SER A 270 3.72 8.55 -16.98
CA SER A 270 4.35 8.45 -15.66
C SER A 270 3.44 7.67 -14.70
N ASP A 271 4.00 7.13 -13.62
CA ASP A 271 3.18 6.62 -12.51
C ASP A 271 2.38 7.77 -11.90
N LEU A 272 1.11 7.52 -11.58
CA LEU A 272 0.19 8.53 -11.04
C LEU A 272 -0.49 8.03 -9.77
N VAL A 273 -0.64 8.90 -8.78
CA VAL A 273 -1.35 8.57 -7.53
C VAL A 273 -2.49 9.54 -7.27
N ARG A 274 -3.65 8.99 -6.94
CA ARG A 274 -4.79 9.73 -6.38
C ARG A 274 -4.97 9.30 -4.95
N THR A 275 -5.18 10.26 -4.05
CA THR A 275 -5.41 10.00 -2.63
C THR A 275 -6.79 10.48 -2.23
N TYR A 276 -7.34 9.87 -1.19
CA TYR A 276 -8.69 10.10 -0.72
C TYR A 276 -8.70 10.27 0.79
N SER A 277 -9.57 11.15 1.27
CA SER A 277 -9.86 11.29 2.69
C SER A 277 -10.54 10.01 3.23
N PRO A 278 -10.60 9.82 4.56
CA PRO A 278 -11.38 8.72 5.15
C PRO A 278 -12.87 8.68 4.77
N MET A 279 -13.40 9.75 4.17
CA MET A 279 -14.77 9.81 3.62
C MET A 279 -14.82 9.57 2.10
N ALA A 280 -13.76 9.04 1.50
CA ALA A 280 -13.58 8.80 0.06
C ALA A 280 -13.66 10.05 -0.83
N ASN A 281 -13.58 11.26 -0.26
CA ASN A 281 -13.42 12.48 -1.06
C ASN A 281 -11.98 12.56 -1.56
N GLN A 282 -11.79 12.79 -2.86
CA GLN A 282 -10.46 12.99 -3.44
C GLN A 282 -9.76 14.15 -2.72
N LEU A 283 -8.55 13.90 -2.25
CA LEU A 283 -7.67 14.92 -1.74
C LEU A 283 -6.97 15.54 -2.94
N ILE A 284 -7.31 16.79 -3.24
CA ILE A 284 -6.62 17.58 -4.24
C ILE A 284 -5.54 18.36 -3.49
N PRO A 285 -4.25 18.07 -3.72
CA PRO A 285 -3.18 18.88 -3.15
C PRO A 285 -3.36 20.35 -3.54
N MET A 286 -2.81 21.26 -2.73
CA MET A 286 -2.99 22.70 -2.92
C MET A 286 -2.85 23.11 -4.40
N PRO A 287 -3.77 23.94 -4.96
CA PRO A 287 -3.83 24.28 -6.40
C PRO A 287 -2.54 24.86 -7.00
N SER A 288 -1.65 25.39 -6.15
CA SER A 288 -0.32 25.85 -6.54
C SER A 288 0.66 24.71 -6.89
N ASN A 289 0.30 23.46 -6.62
CA ASN A 289 1.13 22.26 -6.75
C ASN A 289 0.31 21.12 -7.38
N PRO A 290 0.07 21.15 -8.71
CA PRO A 290 -0.79 20.18 -9.37
C PRO A 290 -0.18 18.77 -9.31
N VAL A 291 -0.98 17.79 -8.89
CA VAL A 291 -0.76 16.38 -9.26
C VAL A 291 -1.43 16.19 -10.61
N LEU A 292 -0.75 15.52 -11.54
CA LEU A 292 -1.22 15.28 -12.90
C LEU A 292 -2.61 14.62 -12.88
N ASP A 293 -3.61 15.35 -13.39
CA ASP A 293 -4.97 14.84 -13.59
C ASP A 293 -5.00 13.92 -14.81
N ALA A 294 -5.08 12.60 -14.59
CA ALA A 294 -5.62 11.66 -15.58
C ALA A 294 -6.31 10.47 -14.87
N PHE A 295 -7.40 9.97 -15.47
CA PHE A 295 -8.24 8.81 -15.10
C PHE A 295 -9.40 8.98 -14.10
N PHE A 296 -10.58 9.35 -14.62
CA PHE A 296 -11.76 8.47 -14.73
C PHE A 296 -12.60 8.95 -15.92
#